data_AF-A0A445MMU2-F1
#
_entry.id   AF-A0A445MMU2-F1
#
_cell.length_a   1.000
_cell.length_b   1.000
_cell.length_c   1.000
_cell.angle_alpha   90.00
_cell.angle_beta   90.00
_cell.angle_gamma   90.00
#
_symmetry.space_group_name_H-M   'P 1'
#
loop_
_entity.id
_entity.type
_entity.pdbx_description
1 polymer ?
#
loop_
_entity_poly.entity_id
_entity_poly.type
_entity_poly.pdbx_seq_one_letter_code
_entity_poly.pdbx_strand_id
1 'polypeptide(L)'
;MVLTATHVAFILFIIVMGFWRGDARNLTHPANPAESKGGFLPYGIAGLFNGAAMVYLSYIGYDAVSTMAEEVRNPARDIPIGVSGSVALVALLYCLMATSMSMLVPYDARSRWAFASLLTVGDDGVSTVSYRQQNNNTGGRVCTADGHRGSVNMYVLQIDKESPFSAAFRGSDGWGWVSNMIGVGASFGILTSLLVSMLGQARYLCVIGRSSVVPAWLARVHPKTATPVNASAFLGVFTAAIALFTDLNVLLNLVSIGTLFVFYMVGNAVVYRRYVAVGSTNPWPTISFLLSFSFISITFALIWQFSPAGLAKAVLLGGCTVVAVAVLQVFNYLVPQARKPEHWGVPLMPWLPAVSIFLNVFLLGSLDGPSYVRFALFSAFTVLLYVFYGVHASYDAEENGGLVKVADGSISRPSGKDCGGGSQV
;
A
#
# COMPACT_ATOMS: atom_id res chain seq x y z
N MET A 1 -7.43 -2.93 21.65
CA MET A 1 -7.79 -4.35 21.90
C MET A 1 -9.27 -4.62 21.68
N VAL A 2 -10.19 -3.95 22.39
CA VAL A 2 -11.64 -4.15 22.16
C VAL A 2 -12.03 -3.80 20.72
N LEU A 3 -11.67 -2.61 20.24
CA LEU A 3 -11.99 -2.14 18.90
C LEU A 3 -11.44 -3.06 17.79
N THR A 4 -10.20 -3.53 17.95
CA THR A 4 -9.55 -4.46 17.01
C THR A 4 -10.20 -5.85 17.04
N ALA A 5 -10.58 -6.36 18.20
CA ALA A 5 -11.30 -7.63 18.32
C ALA A 5 -12.68 -7.55 17.64
N THR A 6 -13.40 -6.45 17.83
CA THR A 6 -14.67 -6.18 17.16
C THR A 6 -14.50 -6.12 15.63
N HIS A 7 -13.46 -5.44 15.14
CA HIS A 7 -13.17 -5.37 13.71
C HIS A 7 -12.88 -6.75 13.11
N VAL A 8 -12.04 -7.56 13.76
CA VAL A 8 -11.76 -8.94 13.32
C VAL A 8 -13.03 -9.80 13.34
N ALA A 9 -13.89 -9.64 14.35
CA ALA A 9 -15.16 -10.35 14.41
C ALA A 9 -16.09 -10.01 13.21
N PHE A 10 -16.15 -8.75 12.78
CA PHE A 10 -16.89 -8.36 11.58
C PHE A 10 -16.32 -8.96 10.30
N ILE A 11 -14.99 -8.98 10.16
CA ILE A 11 -14.31 -9.61 9.02
C ILE A 11 -14.66 -11.10 8.96
N LEU A 12 -14.56 -11.81 10.08
CA LEU A 12 -14.91 -13.23 10.16
C LEU A 12 -16.39 -13.48 9.86
N PHE A 13 -17.28 -12.62 10.38
CA PHE A 13 -18.70 -12.68 10.07
C PHE A 13 -18.98 -12.56 8.56
N ILE A 14 -18.34 -11.61 7.88
CA ILE A 14 -18.48 -11.42 6.43
C ILE A 14 -18.00 -12.67 5.67
N ILE A 15 -16.87 -13.24 6.08
CA ILE A 15 -16.31 -14.45 5.47
C ILE A 15 -17.30 -15.62 5.63
N VAL A 16 -17.79 -15.86 6.84
CA VAL A 16 -18.74 -16.95 7.14
C VAL A 16 -20.02 -16.80 6.33
N MET A 17 -20.61 -15.59 6.29
CA MET A 17 -21.82 -15.33 5.51
C MET A 17 -21.60 -15.50 4.01
N GLY A 18 -20.43 -15.11 3.51
CA GLY A 18 -20.11 -15.27 2.10
C GLY A 18 -19.89 -16.72 1.68
N PHE A 19 -19.28 -17.55 2.51
CA PHE A 19 -19.18 -18.99 2.25
C PHE A 19 -20.52 -19.72 2.43
N TRP A 20 -21.35 -19.28 3.38
CA TRP A 20 -22.63 -19.93 3.62
C TRP A 20 -23.62 -19.71 2.46
N ARG A 21 -23.57 -18.54 1.81
CA ARG A 21 -24.44 -18.19 0.69
C ARG A 21 -23.79 -18.39 -0.68
N GLY A 22 -22.47 -18.33 -0.76
CA GLY A 22 -21.73 -18.39 -2.01
C GLY A 22 -21.83 -19.75 -2.69
N ASP A 23 -22.09 -19.76 -4.00
CA ASP A 23 -22.06 -20.97 -4.80
C ASP A 23 -20.64 -21.14 -5.37
N ALA A 24 -20.02 -22.30 -5.13
CA ALA A 24 -18.69 -22.63 -5.66
C ALA A 24 -18.66 -22.63 -7.20
N ARG A 25 -19.81 -22.79 -7.86
CA ARG A 25 -19.92 -22.74 -9.32
C ARG A 25 -19.59 -21.36 -9.89
N ASN A 26 -19.81 -20.29 -9.13
CA ASN A 26 -19.52 -18.91 -9.55
C ASN A 26 -18.01 -18.62 -9.71
N LEU A 27 -17.14 -19.50 -9.19
CA LEU A 27 -15.69 -19.38 -9.34
C LEU A 27 -15.20 -19.69 -10.76
N THR A 28 -15.91 -20.56 -11.48
CA THR A 28 -15.48 -21.05 -12.81
C THR A 28 -16.52 -20.76 -13.89
N HIS A 29 -17.79 -20.65 -13.53
CA HIS A 29 -18.87 -20.41 -14.48
C HIS A 29 -19.23 -18.93 -14.59
N PRO A 30 -19.24 -18.38 -15.81
CA PRO A 30 -19.71 -17.03 -16.08
C PRO A 30 -21.21 -16.88 -15.78
N ALA A 31 -21.65 -15.66 -15.50
CA ALA A 31 -23.07 -15.33 -15.34
C ALA A 31 -23.85 -15.54 -16.64
N ASN A 32 -23.17 -15.35 -17.78
CA ASN A 32 -23.70 -15.61 -19.12
C ASN A 32 -22.68 -16.44 -19.94
N PRO A 33 -22.92 -17.76 -20.11
CA PRO A 33 -22.02 -18.66 -20.85
C PRO A 33 -21.85 -18.32 -22.34
N ALA A 34 -22.74 -17.51 -22.91
CA ALA A 34 -22.72 -17.15 -24.32
C ALA A 34 -21.72 -16.03 -24.68
N GLU A 35 -21.37 -15.17 -23.71
CA GLU A 35 -20.55 -13.96 -23.96
C GLU A 35 -19.12 -14.06 -23.41
N SER A 36 -18.88 -14.90 -22.40
CA SER A 36 -17.59 -14.96 -21.70
C SER A 36 -17.06 -16.39 -21.59
N LYS A 37 -15.77 -16.57 -21.90
CA LYS A 37 -15.09 -17.87 -21.76
C LYS A 37 -15.00 -18.21 -20.27
N GLY A 38 -15.61 -19.32 -19.85
CA GLY A 38 -15.46 -19.85 -18.49
C GLY A 38 -14.01 -20.29 -18.19
N GLY A 39 -13.64 -20.30 -16.91
CA GLY A 39 -12.32 -20.72 -16.45
C GLY A 39 -11.79 -19.92 -15.26
N PHE A 40 -10.70 -20.40 -14.66
CA PHE A 40 -10.08 -19.79 -13.48
C PHE A 40 -9.33 -18.47 -13.78
N LEU A 41 -8.95 -18.24 -15.04
CA LEU A 41 -8.20 -17.05 -15.49
C LEU A 41 -8.91 -16.39 -16.68
N PRO A 42 -10.09 -15.76 -16.49
CA PRO A 42 -10.86 -15.17 -17.59
C PRO A 42 -10.09 -14.04 -18.33
N TYR A 43 -9.23 -13.33 -17.62
CA TYR A 43 -8.39 -12.24 -18.15
C TYR A 43 -6.92 -12.66 -18.41
N GLY A 44 -6.64 -13.96 -18.33
CA GLY A 44 -5.28 -14.50 -18.46
C GLY A 44 -4.30 -14.02 -17.38
N ILE A 45 -3.02 -14.31 -17.59
CA ILE A 45 -1.94 -13.98 -16.65
C ILE A 45 -1.74 -12.45 -16.53
N ALA A 46 -1.97 -11.70 -17.62
CA ALA A 46 -1.88 -10.23 -17.59
C ALA A 46 -2.92 -9.61 -16.65
N GLY A 47 -4.16 -10.11 -16.66
CA GLY A 47 -5.20 -9.66 -15.74
C GLY A 47 -4.90 -10.01 -14.27
N LEU A 48 -4.26 -11.16 -14.03
CA LEU A 48 -3.79 -11.56 -12.68
C LEU A 48 -2.78 -10.55 -12.12
N PHE A 49 -1.77 -10.16 -12.90
CA PHE A 49 -0.76 -9.18 -12.47
C PHE A 49 -1.36 -7.79 -12.23
N ASN A 50 -2.26 -7.33 -13.10
CA ASN A 50 -2.95 -6.05 -12.90
C ASN A 50 -3.84 -6.05 -11.63
N GLY A 51 -4.52 -7.16 -11.34
CA GLY A 51 -5.28 -7.31 -10.10
C GLY A 51 -4.39 -7.36 -8.85
N ALA A 52 -3.26 -8.07 -8.92
CA ALA A 52 -2.29 -8.13 -7.83
C ALA A 52 -1.71 -6.74 -7.49
N ALA A 53 -1.47 -5.90 -8.51
CA ALA A 53 -1.03 -4.52 -8.33
C ALA A 53 -2.03 -3.67 -7.52
N MET A 54 -3.33 -3.85 -7.76
CA MET A 54 -4.38 -3.15 -7.02
C MET A 54 -4.47 -3.62 -5.55
N VAL A 55 -4.32 -4.93 -5.32
CA VAL A 55 -4.41 -5.52 -3.97
C VAL A 55 -3.22 -5.12 -3.10
N TYR A 56 -2.05 -4.88 -3.70
CA TYR A 56 -0.84 -4.47 -2.98
C TYR A 56 -1.06 -3.31 -2.00
N LEU A 57 -1.84 -2.30 -2.42
CA LEU A 57 -2.13 -1.12 -1.61
C LEU A 57 -2.88 -1.43 -0.32
N SER A 58 -3.63 -2.53 -0.31
CA SER A 58 -4.38 -2.95 0.86
C SER A 58 -3.50 -3.50 1.98
N TYR A 59 -2.22 -3.80 1.70
CA TYR A 59 -1.25 -4.29 2.68
C TYR A 59 -0.38 -3.19 3.28
N ILE A 60 -0.57 -1.93 2.89
CA ILE A 60 0.14 -0.80 3.49
C ILE A 60 -0.23 -0.70 4.98
N GLY A 61 0.76 -0.44 5.85
CA GLY A 61 0.57 -0.26 7.30
C GLY A 61 1.32 -1.25 8.18
N TYR A 62 1.92 -2.31 7.61
CA TYR A 62 2.78 -3.24 8.38
C TYR A 62 4.02 -2.55 8.98
N ASP A 63 4.47 -1.47 8.36
CA ASP A 63 5.59 -0.62 8.78
C ASP A 63 5.29 0.12 10.09
N ALA A 64 4.02 0.40 10.39
CA ALA A 64 3.61 1.02 11.66
C ALA A 64 4.01 0.17 12.88
N VAL A 65 4.12 -1.16 12.75
CA VAL A 65 4.56 -2.05 13.85
C VAL A 65 5.98 -1.69 14.31
N SER A 66 6.83 -1.19 13.40
CA SER A 66 8.19 -0.76 13.75
C SER A 66 8.23 0.43 14.70
N THR A 67 7.16 1.25 14.76
CA THR A 67 7.06 2.37 15.71
C THR A 67 6.89 1.93 17.16
N MET A 68 6.50 0.69 17.38
CA MET A 68 6.25 0.14 18.71
C MET A 68 7.51 -0.54 19.27
N ALA A 69 8.67 -0.34 18.64
CA ALA A 69 9.90 -1.00 19.06
C ALA A 69 10.29 -0.72 20.51
N GLU A 70 9.96 0.46 21.03
CA GLU A 70 10.20 0.85 22.43
C GLU A 70 9.19 0.23 23.41
N GLU A 71 8.05 -0.26 22.93
CA GLU A 71 7.01 -0.91 23.76
C GLU A 71 7.17 -2.44 23.81
N VAL A 72 8.07 -2.98 22.99
CA VAL A 72 8.32 -4.41 22.85
C VAL A 72 9.49 -4.81 23.73
N ARG A 73 9.32 -5.89 24.51
CA ARG A 73 10.33 -6.35 25.47
C ARG A 73 11.65 -6.77 24.80
N ASN A 74 11.58 -7.51 23.68
CA ASN A 74 12.75 -7.91 22.89
C ASN A 74 12.58 -7.50 21.42
N PRO A 75 12.83 -6.23 21.06
CA PRO A 75 12.52 -5.72 19.72
C PRO A 75 13.24 -6.45 18.59
N ALA A 76 14.47 -6.94 18.85
CA ALA A 76 15.27 -7.67 17.87
C ALA A 76 14.65 -9.01 17.42
N ARG A 77 13.80 -9.63 18.24
CA ARG A 77 13.17 -10.93 17.95
C ARG A 77 11.67 -10.81 17.74
N ASP A 78 11.00 -10.01 18.57
CA ASP A 78 9.54 -9.96 18.61
C ASP A 78 8.97 -9.14 17.44
N ILE A 79 9.65 -8.06 17.00
CA ILE A 79 9.17 -7.25 15.86
C ILE A 79 9.18 -8.06 14.56
N PRO A 80 10.27 -8.76 14.15
CA PRO A 80 10.26 -9.54 12.93
C PRO A 80 9.20 -10.65 12.93
N ILE A 81 9.02 -11.35 14.06
CA ILE A 81 8.01 -12.41 14.21
C ILE A 81 6.60 -11.81 14.15
N GLY A 82 6.38 -10.68 14.84
CA GLY A 82 5.11 -9.97 14.85
C GLY A 82 4.70 -9.51 13.46
N VAL A 83 5.60 -8.82 12.74
CA VAL A 83 5.34 -8.31 11.38
C VAL A 83 5.08 -9.44 10.39
N SER A 84 5.95 -10.46 10.37
CA SER A 84 5.79 -11.59 9.44
C SER A 84 4.53 -12.41 9.73
N GLY A 85 4.23 -12.67 11.01
CA GLY A 85 3.02 -13.35 11.44
C GLY A 85 1.75 -12.55 11.11
N SER A 86 1.75 -11.24 11.33
CA SER A 86 0.59 -10.40 11.00
C SER A 86 0.34 -10.33 9.50
N VAL A 87 1.40 -10.18 8.69
CA VAL A 87 1.27 -10.13 7.23
C VAL A 87 0.75 -11.47 6.68
N ALA A 88 1.25 -12.60 7.20
CA ALA A 88 0.77 -13.93 6.79
C ALA A 88 -0.71 -14.16 7.16
N LEU A 89 -1.12 -13.76 8.37
CA LEU A 89 -2.50 -13.86 8.82
C LEU A 89 -3.44 -12.98 7.99
N VAL A 90 -3.06 -11.71 7.76
CA VAL A 90 -3.82 -10.78 6.91
C VAL A 90 -3.90 -11.33 5.49
N ALA A 91 -2.83 -11.91 4.96
CA ALA A 91 -2.83 -12.51 3.64
C ALA A 91 -3.86 -13.64 3.51
N LEU A 92 -3.92 -14.51 4.51
CA LEU A 92 -4.92 -15.57 4.57
C LEU A 92 -6.35 -14.99 4.64
N LEU A 93 -6.59 -13.99 5.49
CA LEU A 93 -7.91 -13.36 5.61
C LEU A 93 -8.34 -12.67 4.31
N TYR A 94 -7.42 -11.98 3.62
CA TYR A 94 -7.69 -11.34 2.33
C TYR A 94 -8.01 -12.35 1.23
N CYS A 95 -7.27 -13.46 1.17
CA CYS A 95 -7.57 -14.56 0.25
C CYS A 95 -8.97 -15.13 0.53
N LEU A 96 -9.31 -15.42 1.79
CA LEU A 96 -10.64 -15.91 2.17
C LEU A 96 -11.75 -14.91 1.80
N MET A 97 -11.49 -13.62 2.00
CA MET A 97 -12.43 -12.55 1.66
C MET A 97 -12.64 -12.43 0.15
N ALA A 98 -11.56 -12.49 -0.64
CA ALA A 98 -11.63 -12.46 -2.10
C ALA A 98 -12.34 -13.70 -2.67
N THR A 99 -12.10 -14.88 -2.09
CA THR A 99 -12.82 -16.12 -2.46
C THR A 99 -14.30 -16.01 -2.12
N SER A 100 -14.64 -15.54 -0.92
CA SER A 100 -16.02 -15.28 -0.48
C SER A 100 -16.79 -14.38 -1.46
N MET A 101 -16.19 -13.27 -1.92
CA MET A 101 -16.82 -12.41 -2.94
C MET A 101 -17.00 -13.09 -4.29
N SER A 102 -16.00 -13.86 -4.70
CA SER A 102 -16.03 -14.54 -6.00
C SER A 102 -17.06 -15.68 -6.03
N MET A 103 -17.43 -16.24 -4.87
CA MET A 103 -18.53 -17.21 -4.74
C MET A 103 -19.91 -16.52 -4.68
N LEU A 104 -19.99 -15.30 -4.15
CA LEU A 104 -21.25 -14.55 -4.05
C LEU A 104 -21.69 -13.92 -5.38
N VAL A 105 -20.75 -13.41 -6.18
CA VAL A 105 -21.04 -12.71 -7.43
C VAL A 105 -20.09 -13.18 -8.55
N PRO A 106 -20.61 -13.72 -9.67
CA PRO A 106 -19.79 -14.14 -10.80
C PRO A 106 -19.03 -12.97 -11.44
N TYR A 107 -17.88 -13.25 -12.04
CA TYR A 107 -16.96 -12.21 -12.52
C TYR A 107 -17.51 -11.36 -13.69
N ASP A 108 -18.43 -11.87 -14.52
CA ASP A 108 -19.01 -11.09 -15.63
C ASP A 108 -20.02 -10.05 -15.16
N ALA A 109 -20.76 -10.38 -14.09
CA ALA A 109 -21.59 -9.39 -13.44
C ALA A 109 -20.68 -8.23 -13.02
N ARG A 110 -19.51 -8.53 -12.43
CA ARG A 110 -18.53 -7.54 -11.98
C ARG A 110 -17.88 -6.71 -13.11
N SER A 111 -17.59 -7.31 -14.25
CA SER A 111 -16.85 -6.65 -15.33
C SER A 111 -17.72 -5.81 -16.28
N ARG A 112 -18.99 -6.20 -16.47
CA ARG A 112 -19.97 -5.40 -17.23
C ARG A 112 -20.16 -4.00 -16.65
N TRP A 113 -19.95 -3.81 -15.34
CA TRP A 113 -19.95 -2.49 -14.69
C TRP A 113 -18.84 -1.57 -15.21
N ALA A 114 -17.60 -2.08 -15.28
CA ALA A 114 -16.44 -1.30 -15.73
C ALA A 114 -16.58 -0.87 -17.20
N PHE A 115 -17.19 -1.72 -18.02
CA PHE A 115 -17.45 -1.43 -19.43
C PHE A 115 -18.67 -0.51 -19.62
N ALA A 116 -19.74 -0.68 -18.83
CA ALA A 116 -20.90 0.22 -18.85
C ALA A 116 -20.55 1.63 -18.40
N SER A 117 -19.67 1.79 -17.39
CA SER A 117 -19.14 3.11 -17.00
C SER A 117 -18.27 3.76 -18.09
N LEU A 118 -17.62 2.96 -18.94
CA LEU A 118 -16.78 3.42 -20.06
C LEU A 118 -17.62 3.85 -21.27
N LEU A 119 -18.74 3.16 -21.52
CA LEU A 119 -19.71 3.51 -22.55
C LEU A 119 -20.58 4.72 -22.18
N THR A 120 -20.64 5.11 -20.91
CA THR A 120 -21.26 6.36 -20.46
C THR A 120 -20.32 7.58 -20.48
N VAL A 121 -19.05 7.40 -20.88
CA VAL A 121 -18.10 8.51 -21.13
C VAL A 121 -18.02 8.82 -22.64
N GLY A 122 -19.09 8.52 -23.38
CA GLY A 122 -19.28 8.88 -24.78
C GLY A 122 -20.02 10.21 -24.96
N ASP A 123 -19.23 11.24 -25.27
CA ASP A 123 -19.48 12.46 -26.07
C ASP A 123 -20.53 13.55 -25.72
N ASP A 124 -21.47 13.38 -24.79
CA ASP A 124 -22.38 14.49 -24.48
C ASP A 124 -22.25 14.94 -23.01
N GLY A 125 -21.68 16.13 -22.79
CA GLY A 125 -21.47 16.76 -21.47
C GLY A 125 -22.75 17.17 -20.73
N VAL A 126 -23.72 16.29 -20.60
CA VAL A 126 -24.96 16.48 -19.84
C VAL A 126 -25.23 15.25 -18.98
N SER A 127 -24.95 15.39 -17.69
CA SER A 127 -25.29 14.38 -16.68
C SER A 127 -26.81 14.30 -16.51
N THR A 128 -27.46 13.26 -17.04
CA THR A 128 -28.81 12.87 -16.63
C THR A 128 -28.82 11.42 -16.21
N VAL A 129 -28.65 11.19 -14.91
CA VAL A 129 -28.90 9.91 -14.28
C VAL A 129 -30.41 9.68 -14.28
N SER A 130 -30.92 8.92 -15.24
CA SER A 130 -32.32 8.46 -15.21
C SER A 130 -32.45 7.31 -14.21
N TYR A 131 -32.66 7.66 -12.94
CA TYR A 131 -33.14 6.73 -11.92
C TYR A 131 -34.58 6.34 -12.24
N ARG A 132 -34.81 5.22 -12.91
CA ARG A 132 -36.13 4.58 -12.89
C ARG A 132 -36.18 3.59 -11.73
N GLN A 133 -36.44 4.10 -10.53
CA GLN A 133 -37.11 3.31 -9.49
C GLN A 133 -38.47 2.91 -10.08
N GLN A 134 -38.66 1.63 -10.35
CA GLN A 134 -39.95 1.12 -10.77
C GLN A 134 -40.87 1.12 -9.54
N ASN A 135 -41.50 2.27 -9.32
CA ASN A 135 -42.63 2.40 -8.41
C ASN A 135 -43.75 1.54 -9.02
N ASN A 136 -44.12 0.48 -8.32
CA ASN A 136 -45.12 -0.49 -8.75
C ASN A 136 -46.50 0.16 -8.63
N ASN A 137 -46.89 0.99 -9.61
CA ASN A 137 -48.26 1.43 -9.89
C ASN A 137 -48.26 2.45 -11.04
N THR A 138 -48.39 1.97 -12.28
CA THR A 138 -49.17 2.55 -13.40
C THR A 138 -48.72 1.90 -14.72
N GLY A 139 -49.68 1.33 -15.45
CA GLY A 139 -49.45 0.70 -16.75
C GLY A 139 -49.11 1.74 -17.83
N GLY A 140 -47.81 1.93 -18.09
CA GLY A 140 -47.31 2.69 -19.22
C GLY A 140 -46.70 1.75 -20.27
N ARG A 141 -47.38 1.57 -21.40
CA ARG A 141 -46.87 0.83 -22.57
C ARG A 141 -45.74 1.63 -23.23
N VAL A 142 -44.58 1.01 -23.44
CA VAL A 142 -43.51 1.53 -24.30
C VAL A 142 -43.62 0.83 -25.65
N CYS A 143 -43.83 1.60 -26.71
CA CYS A 143 -43.83 1.11 -28.08
C CYS A 143 -42.38 1.02 -28.57
N THR A 144 -41.91 -0.18 -28.91
CA THR A 144 -40.67 -0.40 -29.66
C THR A 144 -41.02 -0.88 -31.07
N ALA A 145 -40.55 -0.15 -32.08
CA ALA A 145 -40.59 -0.57 -33.47
C ALA A 145 -39.47 -1.60 -33.71
N ASP A 146 -39.72 -2.86 -33.39
CA ASP A 146 -39.21 -4.02 -34.15
C ASP A 146 -39.69 -5.34 -33.55
N GLY A 147 -40.17 -6.22 -34.43
CA GLY A 147 -40.96 -7.41 -34.12
C GLY A 147 -40.16 -8.65 -33.72
N HIS A 148 -39.29 -8.56 -32.72
CA HIS A 148 -38.72 -9.75 -32.08
C HIS A 148 -38.96 -9.76 -30.57
N ARG A 149 -39.89 -10.63 -30.15
CA ARG A 149 -40.22 -10.91 -28.75
C ARG A 149 -39.04 -11.59 -28.05
N GLY A 150 -38.42 -10.86 -27.14
CA GLY A 150 -37.46 -11.36 -26.17
C GLY A 150 -37.20 -10.30 -25.11
N SER A 151 -38.19 -10.00 -24.27
CA SER A 151 -38.00 -9.08 -23.14
C SER A 151 -37.13 -9.75 -22.08
N VAL A 152 -35.82 -9.56 -22.17
CA VAL A 152 -34.93 -9.75 -21.02
C VAL A 152 -35.06 -8.46 -20.19
N ASN A 153 -35.93 -8.49 -19.18
CA ASN A 153 -35.94 -7.45 -18.14
C ASN A 153 -34.59 -7.53 -17.40
N MET A 154 -33.62 -6.77 -17.91
CA MET A 154 -32.27 -6.72 -17.38
C MET A 154 -32.28 -5.81 -16.15
N TYR A 155 -32.53 -6.42 -14.99
CA TYR A 155 -32.24 -5.78 -13.70
C TYR A 155 -30.72 -5.60 -13.62
N VAL A 156 -30.24 -4.44 -14.06
CA VAL A 156 -28.88 -4.00 -13.83
C VAL A 156 -28.78 -3.67 -12.33
N LEU A 157 -28.55 -4.70 -11.52
CA LEU A 157 -28.32 -4.59 -10.09
C LEU A 157 -27.02 -3.79 -9.86
N GLN A 158 -27.06 -2.45 -9.87
CA GLN A 158 -25.86 -1.62 -9.73
C GLN A 158 -25.10 -1.98 -8.45
N ILE A 159 -24.01 -2.73 -8.62
CA ILE A 159 -23.07 -3.05 -7.55
C ILE A 159 -22.09 -1.89 -7.50
N ASP A 160 -22.22 -1.08 -6.46
CA ASP A 160 -21.27 -0.01 -6.13
C ASP A 160 -19.86 -0.59 -6.00
N LYS A 161 -18.91 -0.03 -6.76
CA LYS A 161 -17.51 -0.45 -6.80
C LYS A 161 -16.83 -0.27 -5.43
N GLU A 162 -17.28 0.72 -4.67
CA GLU A 162 -16.73 1.05 -3.36
C GLU A 162 -17.33 0.18 -2.24
N SER A 163 -18.45 -0.52 -2.51
CA SER A 163 -19.14 -1.34 -1.51
C SER A 163 -19.70 -2.68 -2.05
N PRO A 164 -18.85 -3.50 -2.71
CA PRO A 164 -19.30 -4.70 -3.43
C PRO A 164 -19.93 -5.76 -2.51
N PHE A 165 -19.42 -5.87 -1.28
CA PHE A 165 -19.96 -6.81 -0.28
C PHE A 165 -21.39 -6.46 0.13
N SER A 166 -21.63 -5.22 0.55
CA SER A 166 -22.97 -4.79 0.97
C SER A 166 -23.97 -4.87 -0.18
N ALA A 167 -23.54 -4.55 -1.40
CA ALA A 167 -24.38 -4.63 -2.59
C ALA A 167 -24.77 -6.08 -2.94
N ALA A 168 -23.86 -7.04 -2.80
CA ALA A 168 -24.12 -8.45 -3.07
C ALA A 168 -25.29 -9.03 -2.25
N PHE A 169 -25.49 -8.54 -1.02
CA PHE A 169 -26.58 -8.99 -0.15
C PHE A 169 -27.89 -8.18 -0.29
N ARG A 170 -27.88 -7.01 -0.96
CA ARG A 170 -29.09 -6.17 -1.15
C ARG A 170 -30.07 -6.73 -2.17
N GLY A 171 -29.59 -7.45 -3.18
CA GLY A 171 -30.40 -7.93 -4.31
C GLY A 171 -31.29 -9.14 -4.02
N SER A 172 -31.49 -9.54 -2.76
CA SER A 172 -32.25 -10.77 -2.44
C SER A 172 -33.18 -10.57 -1.25
N ASP A 173 -34.43 -10.97 -1.46
CA ASP A 173 -35.50 -10.85 -0.47
C ASP A 173 -35.09 -11.47 0.88
N GLY A 174 -35.12 -10.66 1.95
CA GLY A 174 -34.83 -11.08 3.33
C GLY A 174 -33.43 -10.79 3.87
N TRP A 175 -32.45 -10.40 3.05
CA TRP A 175 -31.04 -10.27 3.47
C TRP A 175 -30.54 -8.83 3.68
N GLY A 176 -31.44 -7.84 3.66
CA GLY A 176 -31.10 -6.43 3.86
C GLY A 176 -30.42 -6.16 5.22
N TRP A 177 -30.75 -6.93 6.26
CA TRP A 177 -30.12 -6.81 7.58
C TRP A 177 -28.61 -7.12 7.54
N VAL A 178 -28.19 -8.12 6.74
CA VAL A 178 -26.77 -8.46 6.56
C VAL A 178 -26.04 -7.32 5.85
N SER A 179 -26.63 -6.76 4.79
CA SER A 179 -26.04 -5.60 4.10
C SER A 179 -25.81 -4.42 5.04
N ASN A 180 -26.79 -4.10 5.89
CA ASN A 180 -26.66 -3.01 6.87
C ASN A 180 -25.56 -3.32 7.90
N MET A 181 -25.47 -4.56 8.39
CA MET A 181 -24.44 -4.94 9.35
C MET A 181 -23.04 -4.95 8.74
N ILE A 182 -22.88 -5.35 7.48
CA ILE A 182 -21.63 -5.24 6.73
C ILE A 182 -21.23 -3.77 6.57
N GLY A 183 -22.19 -2.90 6.25
CA GLY A 183 -21.95 -1.45 6.18
C GLY A 183 -21.45 -0.87 7.50
N VAL A 184 -22.10 -1.22 8.62
CA VAL A 184 -21.67 -0.83 9.97
C VAL A 184 -20.26 -1.35 10.28
N GLY A 185 -19.99 -2.62 9.98
CA GLY A 185 -18.67 -3.23 10.15
C GLY A 185 -17.59 -2.51 9.35
N ALA A 186 -17.88 -2.14 8.09
CA ALA A 186 -16.96 -1.39 7.24
C ALA A 186 -16.66 0.01 7.82
N SER A 187 -17.68 0.73 8.30
CA SER A 187 -17.48 2.05 8.94
C SER A 187 -16.62 1.95 10.21
N PHE A 188 -16.89 0.97 11.08
CA PHE A 188 -16.06 0.73 12.26
C PHE A 188 -14.63 0.31 11.89
N GLY A 189 -14.46 -0.46 10.83
CA GLY A 189 -13.14 -0.85 10.31
C GLY A 189 -12.31 0.36 9.89
N ILE A 190 -12.90 1.28 9.11
CA ILE A 190 -12.25 2.53 8.68
C ILE A 190 -11.87 3.39 9.90
N LEU A 191 -12.80 3.57 10.84
CA LEU A 191 -12.55 4.34 12.07
C LEU A 191 -11.38 3.75 12.88
N THR A 192 -11.35 2.42 13.01
CA THR A 192 -10.28 1.70 13.73
C THR A 192 -8.93 1.94 13.07
N SER A 193 -8.84 1.79 11.75
CA SER A 193 -7.60 2.00 11.00
C SER A 193 -7.13 3.46 11.08
N LEU A 194 -8.04 4.43 11.03
CA LEU A 194 -7.71 5.85 11.18
C LEU A 194 -7.12 6.17 12.56
N LEU A 195 -7.72 5.64 13.63
CA LEU A 195 -7.23 5.83 14.99
C LEU A 195 -5.82 5.25 15.18
N VAL A 196 -5.56 4.05 14.66
CA VAL A 196 -4.23 3.41 14.74
C VAL A 196 -3.19 4.23 13.97
N SER A 197 -3.53 4.69 12.76
CA SER A 197 -2.64 5.50 11.93
C SER A 197 -2.30 6.85 12.58
N MET A 198 -3.27 7.53 13.19
CA MET A 198 -3.03 8.80 13.90
C MET A 198 -2.03 8.65 15.06
N LEU A 199 -2.09 7.53 15.80
CA LEU A 199 -1.17 7.28 16.91
C LEU A 199 0.28 7.10 16.43
N GLY A 200 0.49 6.39 15.32
CA GLY A 200 1.82 6.18 14.75
C GLY A 200 2.42 7.45 14.15
N GLN A 201 1.64 8.18 13.35
CA GLN A 201 2.12 9.37 12.62
C GLN A 201 2.56 10.52 13.55
N ALA A 202 1.84 10.75 14.65
CA ALA A 202 2.20 11.80 15.60
C ALA A 202 3.54 11.55 16.29
N ARG A 203 3.88 10.29 16.55
CA ARG A 203 5.17 9.90 17.14
C ARG A 203 6.32 10.15 16.18
N TYR A 204 6.16 9.81 14.90
CA TYR A 204 7.15 10.14 13.87
C TYR A 204 7.42 11.63 13.79
N LEU A 205 6.36 12.45 13.72
CA LEU A 205 6.50 13.90 13.62
C LEU A 205 7.16 14.51 14.86
N CYS A 206 6.87 13.98 16.06
CA CYS A 206 7.54 14.39 17.29
C CYS A 206 9.05 14.10 17.27
N VAL A 207 9.46 12.92 16.78
CA VAL A 207 10.89 12.55 16.68
C VAL A 207 11.60 13.40 15.62
N ILE A 208 10.97 13.63 14.47
CA ILE A 208 11.51 14.51 13.43
C ILE A 208 11.65 15.96 13.95
N GLY A 209 10.70 16.41 14.78
CA GLY A 209 10.77 17.73 15.43
C GLY A 209 11.89 17.84 16.46
N ARG A 210 12.28 16.74 17.13
CA ARG A 210 13.43 16.72 18.04
C ARG A 210 14.76 16.88 17.31
N SER A 211 14.83 16.45 16.05
CA SER A 211 15.98 16.66 15.18
C SER A 211 15.99 18.05 14.51
N SER A 212 15.09 18.96 14.91
CA SER A 212 14.96 20.33 14.38
C SER A 212 14.71 20.43 12.86
N VAL A 213 14.34 19.33 12.20
CA VAL A 213 13.98 19.31 10.77
C VAL A 213 12.61 19.96 10.53
N VAL A 214 11.73 19.93 11.54
CA VAL A 214 10.42 20.57 11.56
C VAL A 214 10.26 21.42 12.83
N PRO A 215 9.32 22.38 12.89
CA PRO A 215 9.20 23.30 14.02
C PRO A 215 9.17 22.63 15.38
N ALA A 216 10.00 23.11 16.31
CA ALA A 216 10.16 22.56 17.67
C ALA A 216 8.84 22.50 18.48
N TRP A 217 7.84 23.29 18.11
CA TRP A 217 6.49 23.21 18.66
C TRP A 217 5.84 21.82 18.49
N LEU A 218 6.17 21.11 17.40
CA LEU A 218 5.71 19.75 17.12
C LEU A 218 6.43 18.68 17.96
N ALA A 219 7.61 18.99 18.49
CA ALA A 219 8.40 18.10 19.33
C ALA A 219 7.93 18.08 20.80
N ARG A 220 7.04 19.01 21.18
CA ARG A 220 6.60 19.18 22.57
C ARG A 220 5.59 18.09 22.95
N VAL A 221 5.92 17.36 24.01
CA VAL A 221 5.09 16.31 24.61
C VAL A 221 4.35 16.87 25.82
N HIS A 222 3.06 16.54 25.96
CA HIS A 222 2.26 17.02 27.09
C HIS A 222 2.62 16.28 28.40
N PRO A 223 2.86 17.00 29.52
CA PRO A 223 3.45 16.40 30.73
C PRO A 223 2.56 15.40 31.46
N LYS A 224 1.22 15.53 31.37
CA LYS A 224 0.29 14.60 32.05
C LYS A 224 -0.05 13.36 31.23
N THR A 225 -0.05 13.48 29.91
CA THR A 225 -0.49 12.39 29.01
C THR A 225 0.68 11.70 28.33
N ALA A 226 1.89 12.26 28.41
CA ALA A 226 3.09 11.79 27.71
C ALA A 226 2.90 11.61 26.19
N THR A 227 1.93 12.32 25.60
CA THR A 227 1.58 12.24 24.18
C THR A 227 1.87 13.55 23.44
N PRO A 228 2.32 13.50 22.17
CA PRO A 228 2.56 14.69 21.35
C PRO A 228 1.23 15.21 20.77
N VAL A 229 0.46 15.91 21.61
CA VAL A 229 -0.88 16.43 21.26
C VAL A 229 -0.81 17.43 20.10
N ASN A 230 0.19 18.33 20.10
CA ASN A 230 0.38 19.33 19.05
C ASN A 230 0.59 18.69 17.68
N ALA A 231 1.47 17.69 17.60
CA ALA A 231 1.73 16.94 16.37
C ALA A 231 0.49 16.18 15.90
N SER A 232 -0.24 15.56 16.84
CA SER A 232 -1.47 14.82 16.55
C SER A 232 -2.56 15.72 15.97
N ALA A 233 -2.77 16.90 16.57
CA ALA A 233 -3.77 17.87 16.13
C ALA A 233 -3.41 18.47 14.77
N PHE A 234 -2.14 18.86 14.57
CA PHE A 234 -1.66 19.40 13.31
C PHE A 234 -1.84 18.40 12.16
N LEU A 235 -1.38 17.15 12.34
CA LEU A 235 -1.55 16.10 11.33
C LEU A 235 -3.02 15.79 11.07
N GLY A 236 -3.86 15.69 12.11
CA GLY A 236 -5.28 15.41 11.96
C GLY A 236 -6.00 16.50 11.15
N VAL A 237 -5.76 17.77 11.47
CA VAL A 237 -6.34 18.91 10.73
C VAL A 237 -5.83 18.94 9.29
N PHE A 238 -4.54 18.71 9.08
CA PHE A 238 -3.94 18.69 7.74
C PHE A 238 -4.49 17.55 6.88
N THR A 239 -4.58 16.34 7.42
CA THR A 239 -5.18 15.19 6.74
C THR A 239 -6.66 15.42 6.44
N ALA A 240 -7.41 16.01 7.38
CA ALA A 240 -8.81 16.36 7.17
C ALA A 240 -8.99 17.40 6.05
N ALA A 241 -8.11 18.41 5.99
CA ALA A 241 -8.12 19.40 4.91
C ALA A 241 -7.84 18.74 3.55
N ILE A 242 -6.80 17.90 3.45
CA ILE A 242 -6.49 17.17 2.21
C ILE A 242 -7.68 16.29 1.78
N ALA A 243 -8.29 15.56 2.73
CA ALA A 243 -9.43 14.70 2.46
C ALA A 243 -10.67 15.48 2.01
N LEU A 244 -10.85 16.72 2.45
CA LEU A 244 -11.98 17.57 2.05
C LEU A 244 -11.84 18.11 0.62
N PHE A 245 -10.60 18.38 0.18
CA PHE A 245 -10.33 19.04 -1.11
C PHE A 245 -9.82 18.11 -2.22
N THR A 246 -9.60 16.83 -1.93
CA THR A 246 -8.96 15.89 -2.87
C THR A 246 -9.79 14.63 -3.05
N ASP A 247 -10.01 14.23 -4.30
CA ASP A 247 -10.68 12.98 -4.63
C ASP A 247 -9.89 11.75 -4.17
N LEU A 248 -10.61 10.72 -3.73
CA LEU A 248 -10.05 9.46 -3.23
C LEU A 248 -9.07 8.82 -4.23
N ASN A 249 -9.45 8.73 -5.50
CA ASN A 249 -8.60 8.11 -6.54
C ASN A 249 -7.27 8.85 -6.74
N VAL A 250 -7.29 10.19 -6.62
CA VAL A 250 -6.08 11.00 -6.73
C VAL A 250 -5.18 10.75 -5.52
N LEU A 251 -5.76 10.70 -4.32
CA LEU A 251 -5.03 10.43 -3.09
C LEU A 251 -4.45 9.02 -3.07
N LEU A 252 -5.22 8.01 -3.49
CA LEU A 252 -4.76 6.63 -3.61
C LEU A 252 -3.56 6.52 -4.55
N ASN A 253 -3.64 7.11 -5.74
CA ASN A 253 -2.52 7.10 -6.68
C ASN A 253 -1.28 7.82 -6.14
N LEU A 254 -1.46 8.97 -5.47
CA LEU A 254 -0.36 9.74 -4.88
C LEU A 254 0.34 8.95 -3.76
N VAL A 255 -0.44 8.35 -2.85
CA VAL A 255 0.05 7.50 -1.76
C VAL A 255 0.74 6.25 -2.32
N SER A 256 0.22 5.67 -3.40
CA SER A 256 0.81 4.50 -4.05
C SER A 256 2.21 4.79 -4.60
N ILE A 257 2.36 5.88 -5.35
CA ILE A 257 3.67 6.29 -5.89
C ILE A 257 4.66 6.51 -4.74
N GLY A 258 4.26 7.24 -3.70
CA GLY A 258 5.11 7.53 -2.55
C GLY A 258 5.54 6.27 -1.77
N THR A 259 4.60 5.37 -1.48
CA THR A 259 4.89 4.13 -0.73
C THR A 259 5.76 3.16 -1.52
N LEU A 260 5.47 2.94 -2.81
CA LEU A 260 6.32 2.12 -3.69
C LEU A 260 7.73 2.69 -3.81
N PHE A 261 7.85 4.02 -3.89
CA PHE A 261 9.15 4.69 -3.92
C PHE A 261 9.94 4.50 -2.62
N VAL A 262 9.29 4.64 -1.47
CA VAL A 262 9.91 4.39 -0.17
C VAL A 262 10.36 2.94 -0.05
N PHE A 263 9.53 1.97 -0.43
CA PHE A 263 9.92 0.55 -0.38
C PHE A 263 11.02 0.18 -1.37
N TYR A 264 11.03 0.81 -2.55
CA TYR A 264 12.17 0.74 -3.48
C TYR A 264 13.46 1.24 -2.82
N MET A 265 13.42 2.40 -2.14
CA MET A 265 14.59 2.93 -1.41
C MET A 265 15.01 2.01 -0.26
N VAL A 266 14.07 1.47 0.52
CA VAL A 266 14.36 0.54 1.61
C VAL A 266 15.05 -0.73 1.08
N GLY A 267 14.57 -1.29 -0.03
CA GLY A 267 15.21 -2.45 -0.68
C GLY A 267 16.66 -2.17 -1.06
N ASN A 268 16.92 -1.01 -1.69
CA ASN A 268 18.27 -0.56 -2.03
C ASN A 268 19.15 -0.36 -0.79
N ALA A 269 18.61 0.28 0.25
CA ALA A 269 19.32 0.57 1.49
C ALA A 269 19.72 -0.71 2.25
N VAL A 270 18.87 -1.73 2.28
CA VAL A 270 19.16 -3.01 2.93
C VAL A 270 20.32 -3.73 2.24
N VAL A 271 20.35 -3.75 0.90
CA VAL A 271 21.47 -4.32 0.15
C VAL A 271 22.73 -3.51 0.41
N TYR A 272 22.68 -2.18 0.28
CA TYR A 272 23.83 -1.33 0.51
C TYR A 272 24.43 -1.53 1.91
N ARG A 273 23.60 -1.52 2.97
CA ARG A 273 24.03 -1.68 4.37
C ARG A 273 24.65 -3.05 4.66
N ARG A 274 24.31 -4.07 3.89
CA ARG A 274 24.84 -5.42 4.08
C ARG A 274 26.20 -5.63 3.44
N TYR A 275 26.37 -5.12 2.23
CA TYR A 275 27.54 -5.36 1.39
C TYR A 275 28.58 -4.25 1.50
N VAL A 276 28.22 -3.08 2.04
CA VAL A 276 29.14 -1.97 2.29
C VAL A 276 29.33 -1.76 3.79
N ALA A 277 30.56 -1.97 4.26
CA ALA A 277 31.02 -1.51 5.56
C ALA A 277 31.82 -0.22 5.39
N VAL A 278 31.33 0.87 5.98
CA VAL A 278 32.01 2.18 6.00
C VAL A 278 33.41 2.00 6.57
N GLY A 279 34.43 2.33 5.78
CA GLY A 279 35.85 2.28 6.17
C GLY A 279 36.60 0.98 5.89
N SER A 280 35.95 -0.10 5.46
CA SER A 280 36.63 -1.39 5.19
C SER A 280 36.47 -1.91 3.76
N THR A 281 35.36 -1.63 3.09
CA THR A 281 35.05 -2.19 1.75
C THR A 281 34.77 -1.09 0.73
N ASN A 282 35.19 -1.29 -0.52
CA ASN A 282 34.86 -0.38 -1.62
C ASN A 282 33.35 -0.39 -1.92
N PRO A 283 32.65 0.75 -1.95
CA PRO A 283 31.20 0.81 -2.15
C PRO A 283 30.77 0.66 -3.61
N TRP A 284 31.69 0.92 -4.55
CA TRP A 284 31.41 1.02 -5.99
C TRP A 284 30.79 -0.23 -6.61
N PRO A 285 31.22 -1.48 -6.33
CA PRO A 285 30.61 -2.68 -6.91
C PRO A 285 29.13 -2.82 -6.52
N THR A 286 28.81 -2.54 -5.26
CA THR A 286 27.44 -2.59 -4.74
C THR A 286 26.57 -1.50 -5.36
N ILE A 287 27.08 -0.27 -5.46
CA ILE A 287 26.35 0.83 -6.10
C ILE A 287 26.11 0.53 -7.59
N SER A 288 27.12 0.04 -8.30
CA SER A 288 26.99 -0.32 -9.72
C SER A 288 25.94 -1.41 -9.91
N PHE A 289 25.94 -2.45 -9.07
CA PHE A 289 24.91 -3.48 -9.09
C PHE A 289 23.51 -2.90 -8.88
N LEU A 290 23.32 -2.04 -7.86
CA LEU A 290 22.02 -1.44 -7.56
C LEU A 290 21.51 -0.56 -8.70
N LEU A 291 22.38 0.25 -9.32
CA LEU A 291 22.02 1.08 -10.47
C LEU A 291 21.68 0.23 -11.70
N SER A 292 22.51 -0.76 -12.02
CA SER A 292 22.26 -1.66 -13.16
C SER A 292 20.96 -2.45 -12.97
N PHE A 293 20.72 -3.00 -11.78
CA PHE A 293 19.50 -3.77 -11.50
C PHE A 293 18.24 -2.90 -11.55
N SER A 294 18.33 -1.66 -11.06
CA SER A 294 17.23 -0.70 -11.15
C SER A 294 16.95 -0.30 -12.60
N PHE A 295 18.00 -0.08 -13.41
CA PHE A 295 17.85 0.21 -14.84
C PHE A 295 17.22 -0.95 -15.63
N ILE A 296 17.61 -2.20 -15.33
CA ILE A 296 16.99 -3.39 -15.93
C ILE A 296 15.51 -3.48 -15.54
N SER A 297 15.18 -3.19 -14.28
CA SER A 297 13.79 -3.21 -13.79
C SER A 297 12.93 -2.13 -14.46
N ILE A 298 13.47 -0.92 -14.65
CA ILE A 298 12.79 0.17 -15.36
C ILE A 298 12.58 -0.22 -16.83
N THR A 299 13.61 -0.77 -17.49
CA THR A 299 13.53 -1.22 -18.88
C THR A 299 12.45 -2.30 -19.05
N PHE A 300 12.39 -3.26 -18.12
CA PHE A 300 11.34 -4.27 -18.09
C PHE A 300 9.94 -3.65 -17.97
N ALA A 301 9.76 -2.69 -17.06
CA ALA A 301 8.48 -1.99 -16.88
C ALA A 301 8.07 -1.19 -18.13
N LEU A 302 9.02 -0.52 -18.79
CA LEU A 302 8.77 0.21 -20.03
C LEU A 302 8.40 -0.73 -21.19
N ILE A 303 9.10 -1.86 -21.35
CA ILE A 303 8.74 -2.87 -22.35
C ILE A 303 7.34 -3.43 -22.07
N TRP A 304 7.01 -3.65 -20.79
CA TRP A 304 5.68 -4.12 -20.39
C TRP A 304 4.57 -3.15 -20.83
N GLN A 305 4.78 -1.84 -20.65
CA GLN A 305 3.78 -0.82 -20.92
C GLN A 305 3.67 -0.43 -22.39
N PHE A 306 4.79 -0.29 -23.11
CA PHE A 306 4.82 0.27 -24.46
C PHE A 306 4.89 -0.77 -25.58
N SER A 307 5.26 -2.02 -25.29
CA SER A 307 5.40 -3.05 -26.34
C SER A 307 4.04 -3.70 -26.68
N PRO A 308 3.67 -3.78 -27.97
CA PRO A 308 2.43 -4.44 -28.40
C PRO A 308 2.44 -5.93 -28.05
N ALA A 309 1.25 -6.50 -27.83
CA ALA A 309 1.12 -7.91 -27.49
C ALA A 309 1.63 -8.80 -28.65
N GLY A 310 2.64 -9.64 -28.36
CA GLY A 310 3.22 -10.52 -29.36
C GLY A 310 4.42 -11.32 -28.83
N LEU A 311 4.94 -12.22 -29.68
CA LEU A 311 6.11 -13.05 -29.37
C LEU A 311 7.36 -12.18 -29.09
N ALA A 312 7.51 -11.05 -29.80
CA ALA A 312 8.59 -10.10 -29.57
C ALA A 312 8.58 -9.53 -28.14
N LYS A 313 7.40 -9.18 -27.62
CA LYS A 313 7.25 -8.73 -26.22
C LYS A 313 7.67 -9.83 -25.25
N ALA A 314 7.25 -11.07 -25.47
CA ALA A 314 7.61 -12.20 -24.62
C ALA A 314 9.13 -12.46 -24.64
N VAL A 315 9.77 -12.39 -25.81
CA VAL A 315 11.23 -12.55 -25.95
C VAL A 315 11.99 -11.43 -25.27
N LEU A 316 11.57 -10.17 -25.45
CA LEU A 316 12.21 -9.02 -24.80
C LEU A 316 12.09 -9.06 -23.28
N LEU A 317 10.88 -9.37 -22.76
CA LEU A 317 10.66 -9.53 -21.32
C LEU A 317 11.47 -10.71 -20.76
N GLY A 318 11.51 -11.84 -21.48
CA GLY A 318 12.34 -13.00 -21.13
C GLY A 318 13.84 -12.69 -21.15
N GLY A 319 14.30 -11.88 -22.10
CA GLY A 319 15.69 -11.40 -22.15
C GLY A 319 16.02 -10.55 -20.93
N CYS A 320 15.16 -9.58 -20.60
CA CYS A 320 15.35 -8.74 -19.41
C CYS A 320 15.37 -9.55 -18.11
N THR A 321 14.53 -10.57 -17.96
CA THR A 321 14.53 -11.42 -16.75
C THR A 321 15.80 -12.28 -16.66
N VAL A 322 16.26 -12.85 -17.78
CA VAL A 322 17.54 -13.60 -17.81
C VAL A 322 18.71 -12.69 -17.45
N VAL A 323 18.76 -11.46 -17.98
CA VAL A 323 19.80 -10.48 -17.64
C VAL A 323 19.71 -10.08 -16.16
N ALA A 324 18.51 -9.84 -15.63
CA ALA A 324 18.32 -9.52 -14.21
C ALA A 324 18.83 -10.64 -13.29
N VAL A 325 18.50 -11.89 -13.61
CA VAL A 325 18.97 -13.07 -12.87
C VAL A 325 20.48 -13.24 -13.00
N ALA A 326 21.06 -13.03 -14.19
CA ALA A 326 22.49 -13.11 -14.40
C ALA A 326 23.25 -12.06 -13.57
N VAL A 327 22.80 -10.80 -13.57
CA VAL A 327 23.39 -9.72 -12.77
C VAL A 327 23.29 -10.03 -11.26
N LEU A 328 22.16 -10.59 -10.82
CA LEU A 328 21.99 -11.03 -9.43
C LEU A 328 22.93 -12.17 -9.03
N GLN A 329 23.07 -13.17 -9.90
CA GLN A 329 23.97 -14.30 -9.66
C GLN A 329 25.42 -13.83 -9.63
N VAL A 330 25.84 -13.02 -10.60
CA VAL A 330 27.19 -12.45 -10.66
C VAL A 330 27.49 -11.64 -9.39
N PHE A 331 26.57 -10.80 -8.93
CA PHE A 331 26.72 -10.06 -7.68
C PHE A 331 26.85 -10.99 -6.46
N ASN A 332 26.04 -12.04 -6.39
CA ASN A 332 26.08 -13.02 -5.31
C ASN A 332 27.42 -13.78 -5.23
N TYR A 333 28.06 -14.04 -6.37
CA TYR A 333 29.39 -14.68 -6.41
C TYR A 333 30.55 -13.71 -6.19
N LEU A 334 30.46 -12.48 -6.71
CA LEU A 334 31.58 -11.53 -6.68
C LEU A 334 31.69 -10.72 -5.38
N VAL A 335 30.57 -10.46 -4.69
CA VAL A 335 30.56 -9.55 -3.55
C VAL A 335 30.30 -10.32 -2.25
N PRO A 336 31.33 -10.52 -1.40
CA PRO A 336 31.14 -11.19 -0.12
C PRO A 336 30.31 -10.31 0.84
N GLN A 337 29.49 -10.94 1.67
CA GLN A 337 28.68 -10.23 2.65
C GLN A 337 29.57 -9.61 3.74
N ALA A 338 29.57 -8.28 3.85
CA ALA A 338 30.39 -7.55 4.82
C ALA A 338 29.87 -7.65 6.26
N ARG A 339 28.55 -7.79 6.46
CA ARG A 339 27.92 -7.93 7.79
C ARG A 339 27.05 -9.17 7.85
N LYS A 340 27.23 -10.04 8.85
CA LYS A 340 26.25 -11.09 9.21
C LYS A 340 25.33 -10.56 10.32
N PRO A 341 24.03 -10.92 10.34
CA PRO A 341 23.09 -10.42 11.33
C PRO A 341 23.20 -11.25 12.62
N GLU A 342 23.23 -10.61 13.78
CA GLU A 342 23.37 -11.33 15.05
C GLU A 342 22.09 -12.07 15.49
N HIS A 343 20.91 -11.56 15.12
CA HIS A 343 19.62 -12.09 15.60
C HIS A 343 18.65 -12.46 14.47
N TRP A 344 18.36 -11.53 13.56
CA TRP A 344 17.45 -11.76 12.43
C TRP A 344 18.05 -11.22 11.14
N GLY A 345 18.23 -12.11 10.16
CA GLY A 345 18.66 -11.78 8.81
C GLY A 345 17.54 -12.02 7.81
N VAL A 346 17.47 -11.21 6.76
CA VAL A 346 16.58 -11.48 5.64
C VAL A 346 16.92 -12.85 5.04
N PRO A 347 15.99 -13.81 4.99
CA PRO A 347 16.23 -15.10 4.35
C PRO A 347 16.45 -14.88 2.85
N LEU A 348 17.38 -15.63 2.24
CA LEU A 348 17.68 -15.56 0.80
C LEU A 348 18.25 -14.21 0.35
N MET A 349 19.17 -13.62 1.11
CA MET A 349 19.94 -12.47 0.65
C MET A 349 20.93 -12.87 -0.46
N PRO A 350 21.03 -12.15 -1.60
CA PRO A 350 20.40 -10.88 -1.99
C PRO A 350 19.09 -10.99 -2.80
N TRP A 351 18.56 -12.19 -3.02
CA TRP A 351 17.38 -12.45 -3.85
C TRP A 351 16.12 -11.75 -3.36
N LEU A 352 15.80 -11.86 -2.06
CA LEU A 352 14.55 -11.30 -1.54
C LEU A 352 14.49 -9.77 -1.67
N PRO A 353 15.53 -9.00 -1.29
CA PRO A 353 15.57 -7.55 -1.56
C PRO A 353 15.52 -7.21 -3.06
N ALA A 354 16.15 -8.00 -3.92
CA ALA A 354 16.13 -7.76 -5.37
C ALA A 354 14.74 -7.96 -5.99
N VAL A 355 14.03 -9.01 -5.59
CA VAL A 355 12.62 -9.22 -5.99
C VAL A 355 11.76 -8.04 -5.53
N SER A 356 11.99 -7.53 -4.31
CA SER A 356 11.30 -6.34 -3.82
C SER A 356 11.59 -5.10 -4.69
N ILE A 357 12.86 -4.83 -5.02
CA ILE A 357 13.23 -3.70 -5.89
C ILE A 357 12.53 -3.81 -7.25
N PHE A 358 12.56 -4.99 -7.87
CA PHE A 358 11.92 -5.25 -9.15
C PHE A 358 10.41 -5.03 -9.11
N LEU A 359 9.72 -5.63 -8.12
CA LEU A 359 8.26 -5.50 -8.00
C LEU A 359 7.83 -4.06 -7.73
N ASN A 360 8.56 -3.32 -6.88
CA ASN A 360 8.25 -1.92 -6.62
C ASN A 360 8.38 -1.07 -7.90
N VAL A 361 9.44 -1.27 -8.70
CA VAL A 361 9.64 -0.57 -9.98
C VAL A 361 8.57 -0.95 -11.00
N PHE A 362 8.23 -2.24 -11.09
CA PHE A 362 7.19 -2.74 -11.98
C PHE A 362 5.81 -2.15 -11.66
N LEU A 363 5.46 -2.11 -10.37
CA LEU A 363 4.21 -1.52 -9.90
C LEU A 363 4.18 -0.01 -10.09
N LEU A 364 5.32 0.68 -9.92
CA LEU A 364 5.43 2.10 -10.26
C LEU A 364 5.06 2.31 -11.73
N GLY A 365 5.61 1.51 -12.64
CA GLY A 365 5.33 1.57 -14.08
C GLY A 365 3.87 1.31 -14.48
N SER A 366 3.04 0.79 -13.57
CA SER A 366 1.62 0.51 -13.81
C SER A 366 0.69 1.66 -13.41
N LEU A 367 1.21 2.74 -12.83
CA LEU A 367 0.43 3.88 -12.34
C LEU A 367 0.24 4.98 -13.41
N ASP A 368 -0.86 5.71 -13.30
CA ASP A 368 -1.26 6.72 -14.29
C ASP A 368 -0.25 7.87 -14.42
N GLY A 369 0.07 8.27 -15.66
CA GLY A 369 0.97 9.38 -15.98
C GLY A 369 0.65 10.71 -15.27
N PRO A 370 -0.63 11.18 -15.26
CA PRO A 370 -1.01 12.40 -14.54
C PRO A 370 -0.68 12.36 -13.04
N SER A 371 -0.67 11.17 -12.43
CA SER A 371 -0.36 10.99 -11.01
C SER A 371 1.10 11.29 -10.72
N TYR A 372 2.01 11.02 -11.66
CA TYR A 372 3.43 11.36 -11.52
C TYR A 372 3.69 12.87 -11.49
N VAL A 373 2.97 13.64 -12.31
CA VAL A 373 3.09 15.10 -12.31
C VAL A 373 2.63 15.67 -10.97
N ARG A 374 1.49 15.19 -10.45
CA ARG A 374 0.98 15.59 -9.13
C ARG A 374 1.95 15.21 -8.01
N PHE A 375 2.52 14.00 -8.06
CA PHE A 375 3.53 13.54 -7.11
C PHE A 375 4.81 14.38 -7.15
N ALA A 376 5.29 14.72 -8.35
CA ALA A 376 6.47 15.56 -8.52
C ALA A 376 6.24 16.97 -7.96
N LEU A 377 5.07 17.57 -8.19
CA LEU A 377 4.72 18.87 -7.63
C LEU A 377 4.67 18.86 -6.09
N PHE A 378 4.02 17.86 -5.50
CA PHE A 378 3.94 17.73 -4.04
C PHE A 378 5.31 17.44 -3.41
N SER A 379 6.11 16.60 -4.06
CA SER A 379 7.48 16.30 -3.63
C SER A 379 8.37 17.54 -3.73
N ALA A 380 8.26 18.32 -4.81
CA ALA A 380 8.98 19.58 -4.96
C ALA A 380 8.61 20.56 -3.84
N PHE A 381 7.32 20.71 -3.52
CA PHE A 381 6.88 21.52 -2.38
C PHE A 381 7.48 21.05 -1.05
N THR A 382 7.49 19.74 -0.80
CA THR A 382 8.08 19.16 0.42
C THR A 382 9.59 19.39 0.49
N VAL A 383 10.30 19.24 -0.61
CA VAL A 383 11.74 19.50 -0.70
C VAL A 383 12.03 20.99 -0.52
N LEU A 384 11.22 21.89 -1.07
CA LEU A 384 11.36 23.32 -0.85
C LEU A 384 11.21 23.67 0.64
N LEU A 385 10.19 23.13 1.33
CA LEU A 385 10.06 23.31 2.78
C LEU A 385 11.28 22.77 3.54
N TYR A 386 11.80 21.61 3.15
CA TYR A 386 13.01 21.06 3.75
C TYR A 386 14.24 21.96 3.53
N VAL A 387 14.46 22.49 2.32
CA VAL A 387 15.62 23.34 2.00
C VAL A 387 15.51 24.70 2.69
N PHE A 388 14.34 25.34 2.65
CA PHE A 388 14.17 26.67 3.24
C PHE A 388 14.14 26.64 4.76
N TYR A 389 13.39 25.70 5.34
CA TYR A 389 13.22 25.61 6.79
C TYR A 389 14.14 24.55 7.41
N GLY A 390 14.03 23.31 6.96
CA GLY A 390 14.68 22.16 7.60
C GLY A 390 16.21 22.25 7.63
N VAL A 391 16.85 22.64 6.53
CA VAL A 391 18.32 22.76 6.46
C VAL A 391 18.84 23.85 7.40
N HIS A 392 18.24 25.04 7.36
CA HIS A 392 18.64 26.16 8.23
C HIS A 392 18.38 25.84 9.70
N ALA A 393 17.20 25.31 10.03
CA ALA A 393 16.85 24.95 11.41
C ALA A 393 17.72 23.80 11.96
N SER A 394 18.13 22.85 11.13
CA SER A 394 19.03 21.76 11.53
C SER A 394 20.45 22.29 11.76
N TYR A 395 20.94 23.17 10.89
CA TYR A 395 22.25 23.79 11.01
C TYR A 395 22.36 24.67 12.27
N ASP A 396 21.35 25.52 12.50
CA ASP A 396 21.25 26.37 13.70
C ASP A 396 21.17 25.53 14.98
N ALA A 397 20.53 24.35 14.93
CA ALA A 397 20.46 23.44 16.07
C ALA A 397 21.81 22.76 16.37
N GLU A 398 22.59 22.40 15.35
CA GLU A 398 23.95 21.88 15.51
C GLU A 398 24.91 22.95 16.05
N GLU A 399 24.83 24.17 15.54
CA GLU A 399 25.65 25.30 16.00
C GLU A 399 25.36 25.63 17.47
N ASN A 400 24.08 25.77 17.84
CA ASN A 400 23.68 26.04 19.22
C ASN A 400 24.01 24.88 20.17
N GLY A 401 23.83 23.62 19.74
CA GLY A 401 24.21 22.44 20.53
C GLY A 401 25.73 22.28 20.70
N GLY A 402 26.50 22.67 19.68
CA GLY A 402 27.95 22.76 19.72
C GLY A 402 28.44 23.85 20.68
N LEU A 403 27.84 25.03 20.64
CA LEU A 403 28.14 26.14 21.54
C LEU A 403 27.83 25.81 23.01
N VAL A 404 26.73 25.11 23.30
CA VAL A 404 26.42 24.63 24.66
C VAL A 404 27.43 23.58 25.14
N LYS A 405 27.83 22.62 24.28
CA LYS A 405 28.89 21.65 24.62
C LYS A 405 30.27 22.29 24.83
N VAL A 406 30.56 23.39 24.13
CA VAL A 406 31.80 24.16 24.31
C VAL A 406 31.73 25.01 25.59
N ALA A 407 30.56 25.55 25.93
CA ALA A 407 30.34 26.31 27.17
C ALA A 407 30.39 25.42 28.43
N ASP A 408 29.88 24.19 28.37
CA ASP A 408 30.02 23.18 29.43
C ASP A 408 31.39 22.45 29.39
N GLY A 409 32.23 22.78 28.40
CA GLY A 409 33.45 22.06 28.02
C GLY A 409 34.76 22.57 28.63
N SER A 410 34.74 23.35 29.73
CA SER A 410 35.90 23.39 30.61
C SER A 410 35.92 22.14 31.48
N ILE A 411 36.51 21.04 30.98
CA ILE A 411 37.51 20.20 31.69
C ILE A 411 37.81 18.87 30.94
N SER A 412 39.12 18.69 30.74
CA SER A 412 39.94 17.47 30.56
C SER A 412 39.76 16.57 29.33
N ARG A 413 40.83 16.53 28.52
CA ARG A 413 41.20 15.43 27.63
C ARG A 413 41.23 14.10 28.43
N PRO A 414 40.81 12.97 27.84
CA PRO A 414 40.95 11.68 28.50
C PRO A 414 42.43 11.29 28.51
N SER A 415 43.05 11.34 29.70
CA SER A 415 44.26 10.59 29.98
C SER A 415 43.84 9.14 30.25
N GLY A 416 44.40 8.19 29.50
CA GLY A 416 44.13 6.78 29.70
C GLY A 416 44.58 6.30 31.07
N LYS A 417 43.76 5.46 31.71
CA LYS A 417 44.13 4.16 32.32
C LYS A 417 43.00 3.57 33.17
N ASP A 418 42.91 2.24 33.06
CA ASP A 418 42.55 1.23 34.06
C ASP A 418 41.12 1.12 34.64
N CYS A 419 40.52 -0.03 34.28
CA CYS A 419 39.92 -1.07 35.12
C CYS A 419 38.96 -0.72 36.27
N GLY A 420 37.77 -1.33 36.20
CA GLY A 420 37.22 -2.12 37.32
C GLY A 420 35.86 -1.71 37.88
N GLY A 421 34.86 -2.55 37.63
CA GLY A 421 33.84 -2.96 38.62
C GLY A 421 32.63 -2.04 38.88
N GLY A 422 31.44 -2.66 38.91
CA GLY A 422 30.36 -2.25 39.83
C GLY A 422 29.03 -1.78 39.22
N SER A 423 28.09 -2.73 39.08
CA SER A 423 26.68 -2.74 39.52
C SER A 423 25.83 -1.45 39.67
N GLN A 424 24.56 -1.58 39.22
CA GLN A 424 23.30 -0.93 39.68
C GLN A 424 23.14 0.58 39.38
N VAL A 425 21.99 1.12 38.95
CA VAL A 425 20.55 0.76 39.02
C VAL A 425 19.86 1.10 37.69
#